data_AF-A0A397VJG7-F1
#
_entry.id   AF-A0A397VJG7-F1
#
_cell.length_a   1.000
_cell.length_b   1.000
_cell.length_c   1.000
_cell.angle_alpha   90.00
_cell.angle_beta   90.00
_cell.angle_gamma   90.00
#
_symmetry.space_group_name_H-M   'P 1'
#
loop_
_entity.id
_entity.type
_entity.pdbx_description
1 polymer ?
#
loop_
_entity_poly.entity_id
_entity_poly.type
_entity_poly.pdbx_seq_one_letter_code
_entity_poly.pdbx_strand_id
1 'polypeptide(L)'
;MCKQYIQNELPTEILIFIFKRVRFPKNLLLSCRRIAKLSKDPQVKAAWIIYQFGAAHCLFYAIKIGTSFLDVAVAQAIIAQGGILSRYFVQRLHMNFGAYDNKLIELKIAHGVGSSQLEKSQNIPCASNLPISVYIFLLKAASDKYKSDLCLKGNDMELFHFYTGRPQPSHYAPLVLAKNIDQIKDLILRFKFIPLPPRSLDNLPENISQENIPPEEYPPNDGHENIRHLIAIASSILICKDIVNLWKEIGYHEICYDVNDLVMQGALVIMFPPQLSSKWSMPDSKTINARLTELIEVGFQLTYCAILNILLFFEKRLEQIGKILLESFAEIKHESLESLIRNCLLEKNNTKLKFKSQPVLNFIYELLPDSP
;
A
#
# COMPACT_ATOMS: atom_id res chain seq x y z
N MET A 1 -9.62 43.86 35.92
CA MET A 1 -10.68 43.66 34.91
C MET A 1 -10.02 43.13 33.64
N CYS A 2 -10.23 41.86 33.30
CA CYS A 2 -9.97 41.30 31.96
C CYS A 2 -10.83 40.04 31.79
N LYS A 3 -12.16 40.22 31.89
CA LYS A 3 -13.17 39.22 31.50
C LYS A 3 -13.94 39.83 30.33
N GLN A 4 -13.36 39.80 29.12
CA GLN A 4 -14.07 40.15 27.88
C GLN A 4 -13.26 39.79 26.62
N TYR A 5 -12.80 38.54 26.51
CA TYR A 5 -12.26 37.98 25.26
C TYR A 5 -12.77 36.56 24.95
N ILE A 6 -13.96 36.20 25.46
CA ILE A 6 -14.66 34.99 25.01
C ILE A 6 -15.89 35.46 24.25
N GLN A 7 -15.69 35.84 22.98
CA GLN A 7 -16.81 35.93 22.05
C GLN A 7 -16.56 35.27 20.71
N ASN A 8 -15.41 34.62 20.49
CA ASN A 8 -15.14 33.81 19.29
C ASN A 8 -14.29 32.57 19.62
N GLU A 9 -14.62 31.83 20.68
CA GLU A 9 -14.00 30.51 20.87
C GLU A 9 -14.62 29.51 19.89
N LEU A 10 -13.77 28.81 19.13
CA LEU A 10 -14.25 27.76 18.24
C LEU A 10 -15.00 26.67 19.05
N PRO A 11 -16.18 26.22 18.56
CA PRO A 11 -16.88 25.08 19.14
C PRO A 11 -16.01 23.82 19.16
N THR A 12 -16.29 22.93 20.10
CA THR A 12 -15.52 21.68 20.27
C THR A 12 -15.57 20.82 19.00
N GLU A 13 -16.71 20.81 18.32
CA GLU A 13 -16.95 20.11 17.07
C GLU A 13 -16.01 20.60 15.95
N ILE A 14 -15.81 21.92 15.88
CA ILE A 14 -14.88 22.54 14.92
C ILE A 14 -13.43 22.21 15.27
N LEU A 15 -13.07 22.23 16.56
CA LEU A 15 -11.73 21.82 16.99
C LEU A 15 -11.44 20.36 16.68
N ILE A 16 -12.41 19.47 16.85
CA ILE A 16 -12.32 18.06 16.46
C ILE A 16 -12.16 17.95 14.94
N PHE A 17 -12.93 18.71 14.16
CA PHE A 17 -12.85 18.72 12.70
C PHE A 17 -11.48 19.19 12.18
N ILE A 18 -10.90 20.20 12.83
CA ILE A 18 -9.53 20.66 12.56
C ILE A 18 -8.54 19.57 12.96
N PHE A 19 -8.64 19.03 14.17
CA PHE A 19 -7.72 18.03 14.70
C PHE A 19 -7.60 16.82 13.77
N LYS A 20 -8.73 16.26 13.33
CA LYS A 20 -8.77 15.09 12.42
C LYS A 20 -7.99 15.31 11.12
N ARG A 21 -7.87 16.55 10.64
CA ARG A 21 -7.18 16.90 9.38
C ARG A 21 -5.69 17.13 9.53
N VAL A 22 -5.18 17.27 10.74
CA VAL A 22 -3.77 17.53 10.98
C VAL A 22 -2.99 16.22 11.00
N ARG A 23 -2.14 16.03 9.98
CA ARG A 23 -1.32 14.83 9.80
C ARG A 23 -0.35 14.57 10.95
N PHE A 24 0.27 15.64 11.47
CA PHE A 24 1.22 15.57 12.58
C PHE A 24 0.75 16.47 13.73
N PRO A 25 -0.17 16.00 14.58
CA PRO A 25 -0.82 16.86 15.55
C PRO A 25 0.10 17.34 16.68
N LYS A 26 1.32 16.80 16.83
CA LYS A 26 2.22 17.10 17.96
C LYS A 26 2.37 18.59 18.25
N ASN A 27 2.65 19.40 17.25
CA ASN A 27 2.81 20.86 17.44
C ASN A 27 1.50 21.51 17.90
N LEU A 28 0.37 21.09 17.31
CA LEU A 28 -0.96 21.56 17.69
C LEU A 28 -1.33 21.20 19.15
N LEU A 29 -0.94 20.00 19.59
CA LEU A 29 -1.12 19.55 20.98
C LEU A 29 -0.32 20.42 21.96
N LEU A 30 0.91 20.79 21.60
CA LEU A 30 1.76 21.62 22.45
C LEU A 30 1.28 23.07 22.53
N SER A 31 0.71 23.60 21.44
CA SER A 31 0.27 24.99 21.37
C SER A 31 -1.15 25.23 21.92
N CYS A 32 -2.01 24.21 21.97
CA CYS A 32 -3.42 24.39 22.37
C CYS A 32 -3.87 23.38 23.43
N ARG A 33 -4.09 23.85 24.67
CA ARG A 33 -4.54 23.01 25.80
C ARG A 33 -5.90 22.33 25.55
N ARG A 34 -6.84 23.00 24.87
CA ARG A 34 -8.15 22.42 24.53
C ARG A 34 -7.98 21.22 23.59
N ILE A 35 -7.16 21.36 22.56
CA ILE A 35 -6.86 20.27 21.63
C ILE A 35 -6.06 19.16 22.31
N ALA A 36 -5.11 19.49 23.19
CA ALA A 36 -4.39 18.52 24.00
C ALA A 36 -5.30 17.69 24.92
N LYS A 37 -6.40 18.27 25.40
CA LYS A 37 -7.42 17.54 26.17
C LYS A 37 -8.25 16.64 25.23
N LEU A 38 -8.68 17.16 24.08
CA LEU A 38 -9.46 16.40 23.09
C LEU A 38 -8.70 15.21 22.53
N SER A 39 -7.39 15.33 22.30
CA SER A 39 -6.57 14.24 21.74
C SER A 39 -6.40 13.04 22.67
N LYS A 40 -6.82 13.15 23.94
CA LYS A 40 -6.84 12.04 24.90
C LYS A 40 -8.14 11.23 24.82
N ASP A 41 -9.19 11.79 24.21
CA ASP A 41 -10.46 11.11 24.02
C ASP A 41 -10.32 9.97 23.00
N PRO A 42 -10.67 8.72 23.37
CA PRO A 42 -10.62 7.58 22.45
C PRO A 42 -11.43 7.78 21.17
N GLN A 43 -12.58 8.45 21.23
CA GLN A 43 -13.44 8.70 20.07
C GLN A 43 -12.76 9.69 19.10
N VAL A 44 -12.06 10.69 19.63
CA VAL A 44 -11.32 11.67 18.81
C VAL A 44 -10.08 11.01 18.18
N LYS A 45 -9.35 10.18 18.94
CA LYS A 45 -8.22 9.39 18.42
C LYS A 45 -8.66 8.44 17.30
N ALA A 46 -9.73 7.68 17.52
CA ALA A 46 -10.30 6.77 16.54
C ALA A 46 -10.70 7.50 15.25
N ALA A 47 -11.39 8.62 15.38
CA ALA A 47 -11.79 9.39 14.23
C ALA A 47 -10.61 10.02 13.47
N TRP A 48 -9.55 10.42 14.19
CA TRP A 48 -8.32 10.93 13.58
C TRP A 48 -7.59 9.83 12.79
N ILE A 49 -7.38 8.65 13.37
CA ILE A 49 -6.66 7.56 12.68
C ILE A 49 -7.42 7.05 11.46
N ILE A 50 -8.76 6.95 11.54
CA ILE A 50 -9.61 6.57 10.41
C ILE A 50 -9.54 7.64 9.30
N TYR A 51 -9.57 8.92 9.65
CA TYR A 51 -9.46 10.00 8.66
C TYR A 51 -8.08 10.01 7.98
N GLN A 52 -7.00 9.77 8.71
CA GLN A 52 -5.64 9.86 8.19
C GLN A 52 -5.22 8.65 7.35
N PHE A 53 -5.73 7.45 7.67
CA PHE A 53 -5.24 6.19 7.12
C PHE A 53 -6.33 5.30 6.52
N GLY A 54 -7.57 5.79 6.44
CA GLY A 54 -8.70 5.04 5.93
C GLY A 54 -9.21 3.96 6.90
N ALA A 55 -10.40 3.46 6.62
CA ALA A 55 -11.04 2.42 7.44
C ALA A 55 -10.28 1.09 7.37
N ALA A 56 -9.68 0.78 6.21
CA ALA A 56 -8.96 -0.46 5.92
C ALA A 56 -7.70 -0.67 6.78
N HIS A 57 -6.92 0.40 6.98
CA HIS A 57 -5.58 0.29 7.58
C HIS A 57 -5.43 1.03 8.90
N CYS A 58 -6.47 1.69 9.40
CA CYS A 58 -6.41 2.43 10.67
C CYS A 58 -5.89 1.57 11.85
N LEU A 59 -6.31 0.30 11.98
CA LEU A 59 -5.84 -0.59 13.04
C LEU A 59 -4.35 -0.92 12.90
N PHE A 60 -3.88 -1.14 11.67
CA PHE A 60 -2.45 -1.36 11.39
C PHE A 60 -1.61 -0.15 11.82
N TYR A 61 -2.01 1.05 11.41
CA TYR A 61 -1.28 2.27 11.79
C TYR A 61 -1.40 2.60 13.27
N ALA A 62 -2.54 2.31 13.92
CA ALA A 62 -2.68 2.48 15.36
C ALA A 62 -1.67 1.63 16.15
N ILE A 63 -1.44 0.37 15.72
CA ILE A 63 -0.41 -0.49 16.30
C ILE A 63 0.99 0.09 16.05
N LYS A 64 1.28 0.56 14.83
CA LYS A 64 2.60 1.13 14.50
C LYS A 64 2.92 2.43 15.25
N ILE A 65 1.92 3.26 15.55
CA ILE A 65 2.12 4.46 16.39
C ILE A 65 2.51 4.05 17.82
N GLY A 66 1.98 2.91 18.30
CA GLY A 66 2.42 2.26 19.52
C GLY A 66 1.51 2.47 20.73
N THR A 67 2.00 1.98 21.87
CA THR A 67 1.26 1.81 23.13
C THR A 67 0.76 3.12 23.75
N SER A 68 1.40 4.25 23.44
CA SER A 68 0.96 5.57 23.92
C SER A 68 -0.30 6.06 23.21
N PHE A 69 -0.56 5.54 22.00
CA PHE A 69 -1.74 5.88 21.22
C PHE A 69 -2.87 4.88 21.44
N LEU A 70 -2.56 3.58 21.29
CA LEU A 70 -3.53 2.50 21.24
C LEU A 70 -3.69 1.77 22.59
N ASP A 71 -4.86 1.94 23.18
CA ASP A 71 -5.37 1.14 24.30
C ASP A 71 -6.68 0.45 23.90
N VAL A 72 -7.30 -0.29 24.82
CA VAL A 72 -8.55 -1.03 24.56
C VAL A 72 -9.70 -0.08 24.20
N ALA A 73 -9.79 1.08 24.83
CA ALA A 73 -10.87 2.05 24.56
C ALA A 73 -10.73 2.65 23.16
N VAL A 74 -9.50 2.95 22.73
CA VAL A 74 -9.20 3.41 21.36
C VAL A 74 -9.48 2.30 20.35
N ALA A 75 -9.04 1.07 20.60
CA ALA A 75 -9.33 -0.06 19.71
C ALA A 75 -10.83 -0.29 19.53
N GLN A 76 -11.59 -0.23 20.62
CA GLN A 76 -13.05 -0.33 20.61
C GLN A 76 -13.68 0.83 19.83
N ALA A 77 -13.22 2.06 20.06
CA ALA A 77 -13.71 3.23 19.34
C ALA A 77 -13.41 3.17 17.84
N ILE A 78 -12.25 2.65 17.43
CA ILE A 78 -11.90 2.44 16.00
C ILE A 78 -12.90 1.49 15.35
N ILE A 79 -13.15 0.33 15.95
CA ILE A 79 -14.10 -0.67 15.41
C ILE A 79 -15.52 -0.08 15.36
N ALA A 80 -15.95 0.60 16.44
CA ALA A 80 -17.28 1.20 16.52
C ALA A 80 -17.51 2.31 15.48
N GLN A 81 -16.45 3.01 15.07
CA GLN A 81 -16.50 4.08 14.06
C GLN A 81 -16.24 3.58 12.63
N GLY A 82 -16.24 2.27 12.39
CA GLY A 82 -16.13 1.70 11.05
C GLY A 82 -14.72 1.29 10.63
N GLY A 83 -13.75 1.29 11.55
CA GLY A 83 -12.44 0.66 11.30
C GLY A 83 -12.59 -0.84 11.03
N ILE A 84 -11.93 -1.33 9.97
CA ILE A 84 -12.16 -2.68 9.48
C ILE A 84 -11.25 -3.67 10.23
N LEU A 85 -11.86 -4.50 11.08
CA LEU A 85 -11.20 -5.67 11.64
C LEU A 85 -11.29 -6.84 10.65
N SER A 86 -10.33 -6.93 9.73
CA SER A 86 -10.25 -8.03 8.75
C SER A 86 -9.70 -9.32 9.36
N ARG A 87 -10.12 -10.48 8.82
CA ARG A 87 -9.58 -11.77 9.26
C ARG A 87 -8.07 -11.85 9.02
N TYR A 88 -7.63 -11.42 7.84
CA TYR A 88 -6.21 -11.41 7.49
C TYR A 88 -5.35 -10.56 8.42
N PHE A 89 -5.82 -9.37 8.80
CA PHE A 89 -5.11 -8.51 9.75
C PHE A 89 -4.91 -9.23 11.09
N VAL A 90 -5.89 -9.99 11.58
CA VAL A 90 -5.80 -10.71 12.85
C VAL A 90 -4.87 -11.93 12.74
N GLN A 91 -4.88 -12.65 11.61
CA GLN A 91 -3.90 -13.71 11.33
C GLN A 91 -2.48 -13.15 11.37
N ARG A 92 -2.23 -12.01 10.69
CA ARG A 92 -0.93 -11.33 10.68
C ARG A 92 -0.54 -10.77 12.05
N LEU A 93 -1.49 -10.23 12.79
CA LEU A 93 -1.28 -9.77 14.16
C LEU A 93 -0.85 -10.93 15.08
N HIS A 94 -1.51 -12.08 14.96
CA HIS A 94 -1.19 -13.26 15.75
C HIS A 94 0.24 -13.78 15.49
N MET A 95 0.72 -13.68 14.23
CA MET A 95 2.08 -14.07 13.88
C MET A 95 3.14 -13.12 14.45
N ASN A 96 2.83 -11.82 14.54
CA ASN A 96 3.79 -10.77 14.94
C ASN A 96 3.70 -10.35 16.42
N PHE A 97 2.78 -10.94 17.19
CA PHE A 97 2.57 -10.60 18.59
C PHE A 97 3.53 -11.35 19.53
N GLY A 98 4.03 -10.64 20.55
CA GLY A 98 4.88 -11.20 21.60
C GLY A 98 6.31 -10.67 21.58
N ALA A 99 6.94 -10.67 22.75
CA ALA A 99 8.34 -10.28 22.88
C ALA A 99 9.26 -11.38 22.34
N TYR A 100 10.38 -10.96 21.76
CA TYR A 100 11.44 -11.87 21.37
C TYR A 100 12.38 -12.09 22.54
N ASP A 101 12.91 -13.31 22.65
CA ASP A 101 14.01 -13.58 23.57
C ASP A 101 15.30 -13.04 22.95
N ASN A 102 15.71 -11.85 23.40
CA ASN A 102 16.93 -11.18 22.95
C ASN A 102 18.16 -12.07 23.13
N LYS A 103 18.21 -12.88 24.19
CA LYS A 103 19.34 -13.78 24.44
C LYS A 103 19.38 -14.92 23.42
N LEU A 104 18.22 -15.43 23.01
CA LEU A 104 18.13 -16.42 21.95
C LEU A 104 18.53 -15.81 20.59
N ILE A 105 18.14 -14.56 20.30
CA ILE A 105 18.57 -13.85 19.09
C ILE A 105 20.10 -13.71 19.08
N GLU A 106 20.69 -13.24 20.19
CA GLU A 106 22.14 -13.10 20.34
C GLU A 106 22.86 -14.43 20.11
N LEU A 107 22.36 -15.53 20.68
CA LEU A 107 22.93 -16.86 20.50
C LEU A 107 22.80 -17.37 19.05
N LYS A 108 21.65 -17.14 18.40
CA LYS A 108 21.46 -17.48 16.97
C LYS A 108 22.47 -16.76 16.08
N ILE A 109 22.71 -15.47 16.35
CA ILE A 109 23.73 -14.67 15.64
C ILE A 109 25.13 -15.22 15.92
N ALA A 110 25.46 -15.49 17.20
CA ALA A 110 26.79 -15.98 17.60
C ALA A 110 27.13 -17.35 17.01
N HIS A 111 26.13 -18.22 16.81
CA HIS A 111 26.31 -19.56 16.26
C HIS A 111 26.06 -19.65 14.74
N GLY A 112 25.83 -18.53 14.05
CA GLY A 112 25.55 -18.50 12.61
C GLY A 112 24.26 -19.23 12.22
N VAL A 113 23.34 -19.42 13.18
CA VAL A 113 22.04 -20.07 12.98
C VAL A 113 20.99 -18.98 12.74
N GLY A 114 20.97 -18.43 11.52
CA GLY A 114 20.04 -17.37 11.10
C GLY A 114 20.50 -16.68 9.81
N SER A 115 19.56 -16.18 9.01
CA SER A 115 19.82 -15.47 7.76
C SER A 115 20.67 -14.20 7.97
N SER A 116 21.91 -14.23 7.47
CA SER A 116 22.80 -13.13 7.08
C SER A 116 22.63 -11.72 7.71
N GLN A 117 23.56 -11.35 8.59
CA GLN A 117 24.37 -10.10 8.67
C GLN A 117 23.79 -8.69 8.36
N LEU A 118 22.49 -8.44 8.26
CA LEU A 118 21.94 -7.07 8.06
C LEU A 118 20.80 -6.70 9.03
N GLU A 119 20.91 -7.07 10.31
CA GLU A 119 19.78 -7.00 11.24
C GLU A 119 20.04 -6.17 12.51
N LYS A 120 20.92 -5.17 12.45
CA LYS A 120 21.30 -4.39 13.65
C LYS A 120 20.32 -3.29 14.08
N SER A 121 19.12 -3.17 13.47
CA SER A 121 18.11 -2.20 13.95
C SER A 121 16.63 -2.51 13.67
N GLN A 122 16.28 -3.61 13.00
CA GLN A 122 14.92 -3.82 12.45
C GLN A 122 14.18 -5.08 12.96
N ASN A 123 14.72 -5.81 13.92
CA ASN A 123 14.25 -7.15 14.31
C ASN A 123 13.10 -7.19 15.33
N ILE A 124 12.48 -6.07 15.66
CA ILE A 124 11.37 -6.05 16.61
C ILE A 124 10.09 -6.00 15.77
N PRO A 125 9.28 -7.08 15.72
CA PRO A 125 8.07 -7.05 14.91
C PRO A 125 7.14 -5.94 15.31
N CYS A 126 6.40 -5.42 14.34
CA CYS A 126 5.54 -4.24 14.50
C CYS A 126 4.54 -4.34 15.66
N ALA A 127 4.16 -5.56 16.06
CA ALA A 127 3.18 -5.83 17.11
C ALA A 127 3.77 -6.47 18.39
N SER A 128 5.09 -6.61 18.48
CA SER A 128 5.77 -7.24 19.62
C SER A 128 5.54 -6.50 20.94
N ASN A 129 5.49 -5.17 20.89
CA ASN A 129 5.25 -4.29 22.05
C ASN A 129 3.77 -3.97 22.27
N LEU A 130 2.85 -4.61 21.55
CA LEU A 130 1.42 -4.35 21.72
C LEU A 130 0.97 -4.77 23.14
N PRO A 131 0.17 -3.96 23.87
CA PRO A 131 -0.34 -4.37 25.16
C PRO A 131 -1.18 -5.64 25.04
N ILE A 132 -0.95 -6.61 25.92
CA ILE A 132 -1.66 -7.89 25.91
C ILE A 132 -3.19 -7.71 26.00
N SER A 133 -3.65 -6.69 26.72
CA SER A 133 -5.07 -6.35 26.83
C SER A 133 -5.69 -5.93 25.49
N VAL A 134 -4.95 -5.17 24.67
CA VAL A 134 -5.37 -4.78 23.32
C VAL A 134 -5.38 -5.98 22.40
N TYR A 135 -4.34 -6.83 22.46
CA TYR A 135 -4.28 -8.07 21.69
C TYR A 135 -5.46 -8.99 22.00
N ILE A 136 -5.74 -9.25 23.28
CA ILE A 136 -6.88 -10.08 23.72
C ILE A 136 -8.21 -9.48 23.24
N PHE A 137 -8.38 -8.16 23.35
CA PHE A 137 -9.58 -7.47 22.90
C PHE A 137 -9.80 -7.68 21.39
N LEU A 138 -8.79 -7.43 20.56
CA LEU A 138 -8.88 -7.60 19.11
C LEU A 138 -9.15 -9.06 18.72
N LEU A 139 -8.49 -10.00 19.39
CA LEU A 139 -8.68 -11.43 19.17
C LEU A 139 -10.09 -11.89 19.51
N LYS A 140 -10.64 -11.42 20.65
CA LYS A 140 -12.01 -11.72 21.06
C LYS A 140 -13.01 -11.11 20.08
N ALA A 141 -12.86 -9.84 19.70
CA ALA A 141 -13.71 -9.19 18.72
C ALA A 141 -13.71 -9.93 17.37
N ALA A 142 -12.55 -10.43 16.94
CA ALA A 142 -12.43 -11.24 15.72
C ALA A 142 -13.06 -12.62 15.87
N SER A 143 -12.90 -13.27 17.04
CA SER A 143 -13.51 -14.56 17.34
C SER A 143 -15.03 -14.47 17.38
N ASP A 144 -15.59 -13.41 17.96
CA ASP A 144 -17.03 -13.18 17.99
C ASP A 144 -17.58 -12.92 16.58
N LYS A 145 -16.81 -12.20 15.74
CA LYS A 145 -17.18 -11.86 14.37
C LYS A 145 -17.11 -13.04 13.40
N TYR A 146 -16.01 -13.80 13.42
CA TYR A 146 -15.73 -14.85 12.43
C TYR A 146 -15.99 -16.27 12.96
N LYS A 147 -16.18 -16.43 14.27
CA LYS A 147 -16.46 -17.72 14.92
C LYS A 147 -15.43 -18.79 14.51
N SER A 148 -15.90 -19.95 14.09
CA SER A 148 -15.07 -21.06 13.59
C SER A 148 -14.23 -20.69 12.36
N ASP A 149 -14.63 -19.68 11.60
CA ASP A 149 -13.97 -19.30 10.34
C ASP A 149 -12.78 -18.36 10.54
N LEU A 150 -12.43 -18.00 11.79
CA LEU A 150 -11.31 -17.11 12.08
C LEU A 150 -9.97 -17.69 11.61
N CYS A 151 -9.79 -19.01 11.73
CA CYS A 151 -8.59 -19.75 11.29
C CYS A 151 -7.27 -19.00 11.59
N LEU A 152 -6.92 -18.83 12.88
CA LEU A 152 -5.78 -17.99 13.31
C LEU A 152 -4.41 -18.42 12.76
N LYS A 153 -4.24 -19.72 12.46
CA LYS A 153 -3.03 -20.27 11.82
C LYS A 153 -3.12 -20.26 10.29
N GLY A 154 -4.19 -19.72 9.72
CA GLY A 154 -4.37 -19.54 8.29
C GLY A 154 -3.65 -18.31 7.75
N ASN A 155 -3.71 -18.15 6.43
CA ASN A 155 -3.13 -17.03 5.69
C ASN A 155 -4.03 -16.68 4.50
N ASP A 156 -4.89 -15.68 4.67
CA ASP A 156 -5.83 -15.27 3.62
C ASP A 156 -5.13 -14.75 2.35
N MET A 157 -3.90 -14.22 2.45
CA MET A 157 -3.12 -13.82 1.27
C MET A 157 -2.68 -15.03 0.44
N GLU A 158 -2.22 -16.10 1.09
CA GLU A 158 -1.95 -17.37 0.39
C GLU A 158 -3.21 -17.95 -0.24
N LEU A 159 -4.33 -17.93 0.49
CA LEU A 159 -5.62 -18.38 -0.02
C LEU A 159 -6.02 -17.59 -1.28
N PHE A 160 -5.85 -16.27 -1.25
CA PHE A 160 -6.06 -15.40 -2.40
C PHE A 160 -5.15 -15.79 -3.57
N HIS A 161 -3.85 -16.05 -3.35
CA HIS A 161 -2.94 -16.49 -4.40
C HIS A 161 -3.39 -17.79 -5.09
N PHE A 162 -3.88 -18.76 -4.32
CA PHE A 162 -4.40 -20.02 -4.89
C PHE A 162 -5.67 -19.79 -5.70
N TYR A 163 -6.58 -18.95 -5.20
CA TYR A 163 -7.81 -18.64 -5.92
C TYR A 163 -7.58 -17.87 -7.21
N THR A 164 -6.56 -17.03 -7.29
CA THR A 164 -6.23 -16.26 -8.50
C THR A 164 -5.30 -17.00 -9.46
N GLY A 165 -4.90 -18.23 -9.13
CA GLY A 165 -4.07 -19.06 -10.01
C GLY A 165 -2.62 -18.63 -10.10
N ARG A 166 -2.11 -17.86 -9.13
CA ARG A 166 -0.72 -17.37 -9.13
C ARG A 166 0.35 -18.48 -9.18
N PRO A 167 0.18 -19.65 -8.54
CA PRO A 167 1.14 -20.75 -8.67
C PRO A 167 1.16 -21.44 -10.04
N GLN A 168 0.15 -21.18 -10.89
CA GLN A 168 0.03 -21.79 -12.21
C GLN A 168 0.75 -20.96 -13.28
N PRO A 169 1.07 -21.56 -14.45
CA PRO A 169 1.56 -20.79 -15.59
C PRO A 169 0.61 -19.63 -15.95
N SER A 170 1.16 -18.49 -16.38
CA SER A 170 0.44 -17.23 -16.55
C SER A 170 -0.84 -17.32 -17.39
N HIS A 171 -0.88 -18.19 -18.39
CA HIS A 171 -2.04 -18.39 -19.27
C HIS A 171 -3.21 -19.14 -18.60
N TYR A 172 -2.97 -19.87 -17.51
CA TYR A 172 -4.04 -20.53 -16.75
C TYR A 172 -4.65 -19.64 -15.67
N ALA A 173 -3.94 -18.59 -15.23
CA ALA A 173 -4.40 -17.72 -14.15
C ALA A 173 -5.81 -17.12 -14.39
N PRO A 174 -6.17 -16.64 -15.62
CA PRO A 174 -7.53 -16.16 -15.88
C PRO A 174 -8.62 -17.22 -15.69
N LEU A 175 -8.35 -18.47 -16.09
CA LEU A 175 -9.30 -19.58 -15.94
C LEU A 175 -9.50 -19.97 -14.48
N VAL A 176 -8.41 -20.01 -13.71
CA VAL A 176 -8.47 -20.32 -12.28
C VAL A 176 -9.19 -19.22 -11.51
N LEU A 177 -8.90 -17.95 -11.79
CA LEU A 177 -9.59 -16.81 -11.19
C LEU A 177 -11.09 -16.85 -11.49
N ALA A 178 -11.47 -17.07 -12.76
CA ALA A 178 -12.87 -17.15 -13.16
C ALA A 178 -13.60 -18.31 -12.46
N LYS A 179 -12.95 -19.48 -12.33
CA LYS A 179 -13.50 -20.64 -11.61
C LYS A 179 -13.72 -20.36 -10.12
N ASN A 180 -12.86 -19.56 -9.51
CA ASN A 180 -12.86 -19.30 -8.06
C ASN A 180 -13.43 -17.92 -7.68
N ILE A 181 -14.12 -17.24 -8.60
CA ILE A 181 -14.52 -15.84 -8.39
C ILE A 181 -15.44 -15.66 -7.18
N ASP A 182 -16.30 -16.64 -6.90
CA ASP A 182 -17.21 -16.59 -5.75
C ASP A 182 -16.47 -16.77 -4.42
N GLN A 183 -15.41 -17.59 -4.40
CA GLN A 183 -14.53 -17.72 -3.24
C GLN A 183 -13.71 -16.45 -3.01
N ILE A 184 -13.27 -15.77 -4.08
CA ILE A 184 -12.60 -14.47 -3.99
C ILE A 184 -13.56 -13.41 -3.43
N LYS A 185 -14.81 -13.39 -3.92
CA LYS A 185 -15.87 -12.51 -3.40
C LYS A 185 -16.13 -12.80 -1.92
N ASP A 186 -16.26 -14.04 -1.51
CA ASP A 186 -16.47 -14.39 -0.09
C ASP A 186 -15.25 -13.95 0.76
N LEU A 187 -14.03 -14.17 0.27
CA LEU A 187 -12.80 -13.73 0.92
C LEU A 187 -12.77 -12.22 1.17
N ILE A 188 -13.12 -11.42 0.16
CA ILE A 188 -13.13 -9.95 0.29
C ILE A 188 -14.36 -9.49 1.08
N LEU A 189 -15.57 -9.89 0.70
CA LEU A 189 -16.81 -9.32 1.25
C LEU A 189 -17.14 -9.83 2.66
N ARG A 190 -17.03 -11.15 2.89
CA ARG A 190 -17.36 -11.76 4.18
C ARG A 190 -16.20 -11.67 5.16
N PHE A 191 -15.00 -12.05 4.73
CA PHE A 191 -13.80 -12.06 5.60
C PHE A 191 -13.04 -10.73 5.62
N LYS A 192 -13.53 -9.73 4.87
CA LYS A 192 -12.97 -8.38 4.80
C LYS A 192 -11.50 -8.40 4.40
N PHE A 193 -11.10 -9.33 3.53
CA PHE A 193 -9.71 -9.48 3.11
C PHE A 193 -9.17 -8.18 2.51
N ILE A 194 -8.12 -7.65 3.12
CA ILE A 194 -7.43 -6.41 2.73
C ILE A 194 -5.93 -6.72 2.89
N PRO A 195 -5.10 -6.57 1.83
CA PRO A 195 -3.64 -6.63 1.97
C PRO A 195 -3.16 -5.60 3.01
N LEU A 196 -2.08 -5.93 3.74
CA LEU A 196 -1.47 -4.91 4.61
C LEU A 196 -0.89 -3.76 3.76
N PRO A 197 -0.70 -2.57 4.33
CA PRO A 197 -0.20 -1.44 3.56
C PRO A 197 1.17 -1.74 2.94
N PRO A 198 1.43 -1.24 1.72
CA PRO A 198 2.77 -1.26 1.15
C PRO A 198 3.74 -0.45 2.02
N ARG A 199 5.04 -0.76 1.90
CA ARG A 199 6.09 0.10 2.47
C ARG A 199 6.08 1.44 1.73
N SER A 200 6.28 2.54 2.46
CA SER A 200 6.63 3.79 1.79
C SER A 200 7.91 3.56 0.98
N LEU A 201 7.96 4.06 -0.26
CA LEU A 201 9.16 3.98 -1.09
C LEU A 201 10.41 4.56 -0.42
N ASP A 202 10.23 5.45 0.56
CA ASP A 202 11.32 6.04 1.36
C ASP A 202 12.21 4.98 2.05
N ASN A 203 11.66 3.78 2.32
CA ASN A 203 12.33 2.69 3.05
C ASN A 203 12.79 1.52 2.18
N LEU A 204 12.64 1.58 0.86
CA LEU A 204 13.14 0.52 -0.04
C LEU A 204 14.67 0.69 -0.27
N PRO A 205 15.47 -0.40 -0.17
CA PRO A 205 16.90 -0.37 -0.50
C PRO A 205 17.12 0.12 -1.94
N GLU A 206 18.19 0.91 -2.14
CA GLU A 206 18.45 1.71 -3.35
C GLU A 206 18.74 0.93 -4.64
N ASN A 207 18.61 -0.40 -4.67
CA ASN A 207 18.95 -1.21 -5.83
C ASN A 207 18.11 -2.49 -5.90
N ILE A 208 16.81 -2.34 -6.16
CA ILE A 208 15.98 -3.48 -6.49
C ILE A 208 15.51 -3.33 -7.94
N SER A 209 16.31 -3.86 -8.87
CA SER A 209 15.70 -4.50 -10.03
C SER A 209 14.81 -5.62 -9.50
N GLN A 210 13.57 -5.72 -9.98
CA GLN A 210 12.59 -6.72 -9.51
C GLN A 210 13.11 -8.18 -9.53
N GLU A 211 14.20 -8.42 -10.26
CA GLU A 211 14.90 -9.70 -10.41
C GLU A 211 15.78 -10.09 -9.19
N ASN A 212 16.14 -9.16 -8.29
CA ASN A 212 17.11 -9.41 -7.20
C ASN A 212 16.56 -9.13 -5.78
N ILE A 213 15.24 -9.21 -5.55
CA ILE A 213 14.70 -9.12 -4.18
C ILE A 213 15.12 -10.38 -3.41
N PRO A 214 16.03 -10.30 -2.43
CA PRO A 214 16.36 -11.45 -1.60
C PRO A 214 15.08 -11.98 -0.94
N PRO A 215 14.96 -13.29 -0.71
CA PRO A 215 13.83 -13.84 0.02
C PRO A 215 13.74 -13.14 1.38
N GLU A 216 12.71 -12.31 1.53
CA GLU A 216 12.39 -11.66 2.80
C GLU A 216 11.80 -12.70 3.74
N GLU A 217 12.16 -12.66 5.02
CA GLU A 217 11.55 -13.50 6.04
C GLU A 217 10.04 -13.23 6.11
N TYR A 218 9.24 -14.29 6.09
CA TYR A 218 7.78 -14.19 6.15
C TYR A 218 7.26 -14.63 7.53
N PRO A 219 6.41 -13.84 8.20
CA PRO A 219 5.96 -12.49 7.81
C PRO A 219 7.06 -11.43 8.02
N PRO A 220 7.03 -10.31 7.27
CA PRO A 220 7.95 -9.22 7.51
C PRO A 220 7.84 -8.60 8.90
N ASN A 221 8.99 -8.31 9.51
CA ASN A 221 9.09 -7.73 10.85
C ASN A 221 8.43 -6.35 10.95
N ASP A 222 8.53 -5.52 9.92
CA ASP A 222 7.94 -4.16 9.92
C ASP A 222 6.40 -4.14 9.80
N GLY A 223 5.80 -5.32 9.61
CA GLY A 223 4.37 -5.55 9.49
C GLY A 223 3.80 -5.25 8.11
N HIS A 224 4.56 -4.62 7.20
CA HIS A 224 4.05 -4.26 5.89
C HIS A 224 3.82 -5.49 5.01
N GLU A 225 3.07 -5.29 3.92
CA GLU A 225 2.89 -6.36 2.95
C GLU A 225 4.15 -6.56 2.11
N ASN A 226 4.46 -7.83 1.82
CA ASN A 226 5.59 -8.16 0.96
C ASN A 226 5.28 -7.74 -0.48
N ILE A 227 6.29 -7.22 -1.18
CA ILE A 227 6.13 -6.77 -2.58
C ILE A 227 5.65 -7.89 -3.52
N ARG A 228 6.05 -9.15 -3.30
CA ARG A 228 5.58 -10.29 -4.10
C ARG A 228 4.08 -10.53 -3.94
N HIS A 229 3.54 -10.27 -2.75
CA HIS A 229 2.11 -10.37 -2.47
C HIS A 229 1.35 -9.22 -3.13
N LEU A 230 1.89 -8.00 -3.07
CA LEU A 230 1.31 -6.85 -3.77
C LEU A 230 1.31 -7.05 -5.30
N ILE A 231 2.36 -7.67 -5.86
CA ILE A 231 2.40 -8.06 -7.28
C ILE A 231 1.30 -9.08 -7.59
N ALA A 232 0.98 -10.01 -6.69
CA ALA A 232 -0.12 -10.95 -6.87
C ALA A 232 -1.48 -10.25 -6.86
N ILE A 233 -1.69 -9.28 -5.96
CA ILE A 233 -2.88 -8.41 -5.95
C ILE A 233 -3.00 -7.65 -7.29
N ALA A 234 -1.93 -6.98 -7.72
CA ALA A 234 -1.91 -6.23 -8.98
C ALA A 234 -2.17 -7.13 -10.21
N SER A 235 -1.57 -8.32 -10.25
CA SER A 235 -1.80 -9.29 -11.33
C SER A 235 -3.26 -9.73 -11.41
N SER A 236 -3.91 -9.91 -10.26
CA SER A 236 -5.32 -10.33 -10.18
C SER A 236 -6.25 -9.22 -10.68
N ILE A 237 -5.94 -7.96 -10.39
CA ILE A 237 -6.66 -6.78 -10.91
C ILE A 237 -6.49 -6.66 -12.43
N LEU A 238 -5.29 -6.93 -12.96
CA LEU A 238 -5.05 -6.91 -14.40
C LEU A 238 -5.85 -7.99 -15.15
N ILE A 239 -6.13 -9.12 -14.50
CA ILE A 239 -6.98 -10.18 -15.03
C ILE A 239 -8.48 -9.80 -14.90
N CYS A 240 -8.89 -9.33 -13.72
CA CYS A 240 -10.27 -8.99 -13.42
C CYS A 240 -10.35 -7.68 -12.63
N LYS A 241 -10.55 -6.57 -13.35
CA LYS A 241 -10.56 -5.21 -12.78
C LYS A 241 -11.71 -5.00 -11.79
N ASP A 242 -12.82 -5.71 -11.96
CA ASP A 242 -14.02 -5.59 -11.13
C ASP A 242 -13.80 -6.02 -9.68
N ILE A 243 -12.75 -6.81 -9.39
CA ILE A 243 -12.36 -7.16 -8.01
C ILE A 243 -12.07 -5.91 -7.18
N VAL A 244 -11.62 -4.81 -7.80
CA VAL A 244 -11.42 -3.52 -7.12
C VAL A 244 -12.71 -3.03 -6.46
N ASN A 245 -13.86 -3.23 -7.10
CA ASN A 245 -15.14 -2.78 -6.57
C ASN A 245 -15.53 -3.54 -5.29
N LEU A 246 -15.12 -4.81 -5.16
CA LEU A 246 -15.33 -5.59 -3.94
C LEU A 246 -14.55 -5.00 -2.76
N TRP A 247 -13.32 -4.52 -2.97
CA TRP A 247 -12.55 -3.85 -1.92
C TRP A 247 -13.14 -2.49 -1.55
N LYS A 248 -13.59 -1.71 -2.53
CA LYS A 248 -14.27 -0.44 -2.29
C LYS A 248 -15.57 -0.63 -1.51
N GLU A 249 -16.35 -1.66 -1.84
CA GLU A 249 -17.60 -2.00 -1.14
C GLU A 249 -17.40 -2.24 0.35
N ILE A 250 -16.27 -2.87 0.74
CA ILE A 250 -15.97 -3.09 2.16
C ILE A 250 -15.33 -1.88 2.85
N GLY A 251 -15.03 -0.80 2.13
CA GLY A 251 -14.45 0.43 2.67
C GLY A 251 -12.95 0.62 2.41
N TYR A 252 -12.30 -0.24 1.63
CA TYR A 252 -10.90 -0.09 1.22
C TYR A 252 -10.81 0.69 -0.10
N HIS A 253 -10.86 2.01 0.00
CA HIS A 253 -10.89 2.91 -1.15
C HIS A 253 -9.49 3.19 -1.70
N GLU A 254 -8.47 2.98 -0.87
CA GLU A 254 -7.06 3.24 -1.14
C GLU A 254 -6.40 2.13 -1.96
N ILE A 255 -7.08 1.01 -2.26
CA ILE A 255 -6.53 -0.10 -3.04
C ILE A 255 -5.89 0.37 -4.35
N CYS A 256 -6.56 1.26 -5.09
CA CYS A 256 -6.03 1.77 -6.36
C CYS A 256 -4.76 2.58 -6.14
N TYR A 257 -4.65 3.30 -5.02
CA TYR A 257 -3.45 4.05 -4.66
C TYR A 257 -2.31 3.12 -4.23
N ASP A 258 -2.60 2.13 -3.38
CA ASP A 258 -1.61 1.25 -2.77
C ASP A 258 -0.93 0.31 -3.77
N VAL A 259 -1.63 -0.09 -4.83
CA VAL A 259 -1.05 -0.91 -5.91
C VAL A 259 -0.96 -0.17 -7.25
N ASN A 260 -1.07 1.16 -7.25
CA ASN A 260 -1.11 1.97 -8.47
C ASN A 260 0.04 1.66 -9.42
N ASP A 261 1.27 1.79 -8.93
CA ASP A 261 2.46 1.66 -9.76
C ASP A 261 2.61 0.24 -10.30
N LEU A 262 2.28 -0.77 -9.50
CA LEU A 262 2.33 -2.17 -9.90
C LEU A 262 1.28 -2.51 -10.98
N VAL A 263 0.08 -1.96 -10.88
CA VAL A 263 -0.99 -2.18 -11.86
C VAL A 263 -0.67 -1.44 -13.16
N MET A 264 -0.29 -0.15 -13.08
CA MET A 264 0.03 0.66 -14.25
C MET A 264 1.25 0.10 -15.00
N GLN A 265 2.31 -0.26 -14.28
CA GLN A 265 3.48 -0.92 -14.87
C GLN A 265 3.12 -2.31 -15.42
N GLY A 266 2.39 -3.13 -14.65
CA GLY A 266 2.04 -4.49 -15.06
C GLY A 266 1.18 -4.55 -16.32
N ALA A 267 0.29 -3.57 -16.53
CA ALA A 267 -0.48 -3.44 -17.76
C ALA A 267 0.42 -3.28 -18.98
N LEU A 268 1.47 -2.47 -18.87
CA LEU A 268 2.45 -2.26 -19.93
C LEU A 268 3.36 -3.47 -20.11
N VAL A 269 3.76 -4.16 -19.03
CA VAL A 269 4.56 -5.40 -19.13
C VAL A 269 3.84 -6.49 -19.92
N ILE A 270 2.52 -6.62 -19.75
CA ILE A 270 1.70 -7.56 -20.53
C ILE A 270 1.74 -7.21 -22.03
N MET A 271 1.68 -5.91 -22.36
CA MET A 271 1.71 -5.43 -23.75
C MET A 271 3.11 -5.45 -24.37
N PHE A 272 4.16 -5.25 -23.56
CA PHE A 272 5.56 -5.19 -23.96
C PHE A 272 6.38 -6.26 -23.20
N PRO A 273 6.15 -7.56 -23.46
CA PRO A 273 6.81 -8.61 -22.72
C PRO A 273 8.34 -8.55 -22.91
N PRO A 274 9.14 -8.93 -21.88
CA PRO A 274 10.60 -8.92 -21.98
C PRO A 274 11.13 -9.92 -23.00
N GLN A 275 10.39 -11.00 -23.24
CA GLN A 275 10.68 -12.00 -24.29
C GLN A 275 9.57 -11.95 -25.33
N LEU A 276 9.93 -11.63 -26.56
CA LEU A 276 8.97 -11.55 -27.66
C LEU A 276 8.66 -12.95 -28.17
N SER A 277 7.37 -13.30 -28.23
CA SER A 277 6.92 -14.51 -28.93
C SER A 277 6.76 -14.23 -30.42
N SER A 278 6.79 -15.28 -31.25
CA SER A 278 6.52 -15.15 -32.70
C SER A 278 5.12 -14.62 -33.03
N LYS A 279 4.19 -14.65 -32.06
CA LYS A 279 2.82 -14.14 -32.18
C LYS A 279 2.64 -12.71 -31.68
N TRP A 280 3.69 -12.11 -31.11
CA TRP A 280 3.61 -10.76 -30.59
C TRP A 280 3.77 -9.74 -31.70
N SER A 281 2.94 -8.70 -31.68
CA SER A 281 3.04 -7.53 -32.54
C SER A 281 3.08 -6.28 -31.66
N MET A 282 3.78 -5.24 -32.14
CA MET A 282 3.91 -3.98 -31.41
C MET A 282 2.52 -3.37 -31.18
N PRO A 283 2.09 -3.14 -29.93
CA PRO A 283 0.85 -2.43 -29.64
C PRO A 283 0.90 -1.01 -30.22
N ASP A 284 -0.21 -0.55 -30.81
CA ASP A 284 -0.36 0.84 -31.21
C ASP A 284 -0.80 1.73 -30.03
N SER A 285 -0.71 3.05 -30.19
CA SER A 285 -1.12 4.00 -29.14
C SER A 285 -2.59 3.82 -28.75
N LYS A 286 -3.45 3.43 -29.70
CA LYS A 286 -4.88 3.22 -29.44
C LYS A 286 -5.12 2.05 -28.47
N THR A 287 -4.37 0.96 -28.63
CA THR A 287 -4.42 -0.21 -27.74
C THR A 287 -3.90 0.13 -26.35
N ILE A 288 -2.79 0.88 -26.28
CA ILE A 288 -2.22 1.36 -25.01
C ILE A 288 -3.21 2.26 -24.28
N ASN A 289 -3.78 3.24 -24.99
CA ASN A 289 -4.73 4.20 -24.44
C ASN A 289 -6.01 3.54 -23.95
N ALA A 290 -6.58 2.62 -24.74
CA ALA A 290 -7.76 1.86 -24.33
C ALA A 290 -7.49 1.11 -23.02
N ARG A 291 -6.36 0.41 -22.93
CA ARG A 291 -6.02 -0.37 -21.73
C ARG A 291 -5.79 0.48 -20.50
N LEU A 292 -5.10 1.60 -20.64
CA LEU A 292 -4.84 2.50 -19.51
C LEU A 292 -6.10 3.25 -19.08
N THR A 293 -6.96 3.64 -20.03
CA THR A 293 -8.26 4.26 -19.75
C THR A 293 -9.16 3.32 -18.94
N GLU A 294 -9.23 2.04 -19.31
CA GLU A 294 -9.98 1.03 -18.55
C GLU A 294 -9.58 0.94 -17.07
N LEU A 295 -8.29 1.15 -16.75
CA LEU A 295 -7.77 1.13 -15.39
C LEU A 295 -8.06 2.46 -14.68
N ILE A 296 -7.92 3.57 -15.39
CA ILE A 296 -8.22 4.91 -14.86
C ILE A 296 -9.70 5.03 -14.48
N GLU A 297 -10.61 4.49 -15.29
CA GLU A 297 -12.06 4.41 -14.98
C GLU A 297 -12.35 3.69 -13.66
N VAL A 298 -11.54 2.68 -13.33
CA VAL A 298 -11.65 1.93 -12.07
C VAL A 298 -11.00 2.68 -10.89
N GLY A 299 -10.22 3.74 -11.15
CA GLY A 299 -9.67 4.64 -10.14
C GLY A 299 -8.14 4.63 -10.02
N PHE A 300 -7.42 3.94 -10.92
CA PHE A 300 -5.97 4.05 -11.03
C PHE A 300 -5.56 5.40 -11.63
N GLN A 301 -4.31 5.81 -11.42
CA GLN A 301 -3.82 7.12 -11.85
C GLN A 301 -2.49 7.01 -12.58
N LEU A 302 -2.45 7.55 -13.80
CA LEU A 302 -1.21 7.83 -14.51
C LEU A 302 -0.59 9.13 -13.99
N THR A 303 0.01 9.04 -12.81
CA THR A 303 0.78 10.14 -12.22
C THR A 303 2.12 10.28 -12.94
N TYR A 304 2.72 11.47 -12.88
CA TYR A 304 4.07 11.70 -13.40
C TYR A 304 5.10 10.79 -12.71
N CYS A 305 4.93 10.53 -11.41
CA CYS A 305 5.72 9.55 -10.68
C CYS A 305 5.61 8.14 -11.27
N ALA A 306 4.39 7.68 -11.55
CA ALA A 306 4.15 6.37 -12.16
C ALA A 306 4.77 6.29 -13.57
N ILE A 307 4.67 7.35 -14.37
CA ILE A 307 5.32 7.44 -15.69
C ILE A 307 6.83 7.28 -15.56
N LEU A 308 7.48 8.01 -14.65
CA LEU A 308 8.92 7.87 -14.42
C LEU A 308 9.31 6.45 -13.98
N ASN A 309 8.54 5.84 -13.07
CA ASN A 309 8.76 4.46 -12.62
C ASN A 309 8.64 3.46 -13.77
N ILE A 310 7.69 3.66 -14.68
CA ILE A 310 7.53 2.86 -15.89
C ILE A 310 8.75 3.01 -16.81
N LEU A 311 9.21 4.25 -17.05
CA LEU A 311 10.38 4.49 -17.91
C LEU A 311 11.65 3.87 -17.33
N LEU A 312 11.86 3.97 -16.01
CA LEU A 312 12.93 3.28 -15.29
C LEU A 312 12.84 1.77 -15.48
N PHE A 313 11.64 1.20 -15.37
CA PHE A 313 11.47 -0.23 -15.56
C PHE A 313 11.82 -0.69 -16.99
N PHE A 314 11.47 0.12 -17.99
CA PHE A 314 11.76 -0.15 -19.40
C PHE A 314 13.09 0.44 -19.89
N GLU A 315 14.00 0.87 -18.99
CA GLU A 315 15.23 1.61 -19.32
C GLU A 315 15.98 1.03 -20.53
N LYS A 316 16.20 -0.30 -20.53
CA LYS A 316 16.95 -1.01 -21.59
C LYS A 316 16.24 -1.08 -22.95
N ARG A 317 14.98 -0.68 -23.03
CA ARG A 317 14.11 -0.78 -24.21
C ARG A 317 13.51 0.56 -24.62
N LEU A 318 13.88 1.66 -23.97
CA LEU A 318 13.29 2.98 -24.23
C LEU A 318 13.48 3.43 -25.69
N GLU A 319 14.61 3.13 -26.32
CA GLU A 319 14.82 3.43 -27.74
C GLU A 319 13.77 2.77 -28.65
N GLN A 320 13.24 1.61 -28.25
CA GLN A 320 12.29 0.83 -29.04
C GLN A 320 10.84 1.22 -28.78
N ILE A 321 10.49 1.47 -27.50
CA ILE A 321 9.08 1.62 -27.08
C ILE A 321 8.80 2.94 -26.36
N GLY A 322 9.82 3.71 -26.00
CA GLY A 322 9.67 4.88 -25.14
C GLY A 322 8.87 6.00 -25.79
N LYS A 323 9.06 6.24 -27.10
CA LYS A 323 8.35 7.32 -27.82
C LYS A 323 6.84 7.06 -27.87
N ILE A 324 6.45 5.86 -28.31
CA ILE A 324 5.03 5.48 -28.38
C ILE A 324 4.36 5.48 -27.00
N LEU A 325 5.09 5.07 -25.95
CA LEU A 325 4.60 5.15 -24.58
C LEU A 325 4.35 6.60 -24.16
N LEU A 326 5.32 7.50 -24.37
CA LEU A 326 5.19 8.90 -23.99
C LEU A 326 4.08 9.62 -24.76
N GLU A 327 3.95 9.37 -26.06
CA GLU A 327 2.85 9.89 -26.88
C GLU A 327 1.49 9.42 -26.35
N SER A 328 1.38 8.13 -26.01
CA SER A 328 0.17 7.56 -25.39
C SER A 328 -0.13 8.20 -24.03
N PHE A 329 0.89 8.41 -23.19
CA PHE A 329 0.73 9.07 -21.89
C PHE A 329 0.27 10.53 -22.01
N ALA A 330 0.82 11.27 -22.97
CA ALA A 330 0.42 12.65 -23.25
C ALA A 330 -1.05 12.72 -23.67
N GLU A 331 -1.49 11.79 -24.53
CA GLU A 331 -2.88 11.69 -24.97
C GLU A 331 -3.84 11.41 -23.80
N ILE A 332 -3.51 10.43 -22.95
CA ILE A 332 -4.30 10.09 -21.75
C ILE A 332 -4.40 11.25 -20.77
N LYS A 333 -3.31 12.01 -20.61
CA LYS A 333 -3.28 13.18 -19.70
C LYS A 333 -3.84 14.44 -20.33
N HIS A 334 -4.23 14.40 -21.62
CA HIS A 334 -4.72 15.53 -22.38
C HIS A 334 -3.78 16.73 -22.36
N GLU A 335 -2.48 16.48 -22.48
CA GLU A 335 -1.44 17.50 -22.54
C GLU A 335 -0.49 17.29 -23.73
N SER A 336 0.33 18.30 -24.04
CA SER A 336 1.37 18.12 -25.06
C SER A 336 2.49 17.21 -24.54
N LEU A 337 3.17 16.51 -25.46
CA LEU A 337 4.35 15.70 -25.12
C LEU A 337 5.41 16.52 -24.36
N GLU A 338 5.61 17.78 -24.74
CA GLU A 338 6.52 18.70 -24.06
C GLU A 338 6.08 18.99 -22.62
N SER A 339 4.79 19.29 -22.40
CA SER A 339 4.22 19.52 -21.06
C SER A 339 4.39 18.30 -20.17
N LEU A 340 4.06 17.11 -20.69
CA LEU A 340 4.23 15.84 -20.01
C LEU A 340 5.67 15.65 -19.54
N ILE A 341 6.63 15.85 -20.44
CA ILE A 341 8.07 15.70 -20.15
C ILE A 341 8.50 16.70 -19.08
N ARG A 342 8.16 17.98 -19.21
CA ARG A 342 8.52 19.01 -18.22
C ARG A 342 7.95 18.68 -16.84
N ASN A 343 6.70 18.23 -16.77
CA ASN A 343 6.08 17.81 -15.51
C ASN A 343 6.73 16.57 -14.90
N CYS A 344 7.13 15.59 -15.72
CA CYS A 344 7.92 14.45 -15.26
C CYS A 344 9.28 14.90 -14.69
N LEU A 345 9.96 15.85 -15.34
CA LEU A 345 11.24 16.36 -14.85
C LEU A 345 11.13 17.11 -13.52
N LEU A 346 10.01 17.80 -13.25
CA LEU A 346 9.76 18.43 -11.94
C LEU A 346 9.67 17.40 -10.82
N GLU A 347 9.12 16.22 -11.10
CA GLU A 347 8.97 15.11 -10.16
C GLU A 347 10.26 14.33 -9.90
N LYS A 348 11.34 14.60 -10.65
CA LYS A 348 12.67 14.01 -10.38
C LYS A 348 13.15 14.26 -8.95
N ASN A 349 12.81 15.42 -8.39
CA ASN A 349 13.20 15.82 -7.04
C ASN A 349 12.22 15.32 -5.97
N ASN A 350 11.17 14.58 -6.36
CA ASN A 350 10.21 14.03 -5.41
C ASN A 350 10.91 13.00 -4.52
N THR A 351 10.80 13.16 -3.20
CA THR A 351 11.43 12.25 -2.23
C THR A 351 10.98 10.80 -2.39
N LYS A 352 9.78 10.59 -2.95
CA LYS A 352 9.23 9.25 -3.25
C LYS A 352 9.95 8.55 -4.41
N LEU A 353 10.53 9.31 -5.33
CA LEU A 353 11.33 8.80 -6.44
C LEU A 353 12.80 9.06 -6.14
N LYS A 354 13.54 8.02 -5.74
CA LYS A 354 15.01 8.05 -5.73
C LYS A 354 15.55 7.94 -7.17
N PHE A 355 15.16 8.87 -8.03
CA PHE A 355 15.43 8.83 -9.46
C PHE A 355 16.91 9.19 -9.72
N LYS A 356 17.72 8.21 -10.12
CA LYS A 356 19.16 8.38 -10.42
C LYS A 356 19.58 7.87 -11.81
N SER A 357 18.66 7.41 -12.64
CA SER A 357 19.01 6.82 -13.95
C SER A 357 19.32 7.90 -14.98
N GLN A 358 20.59 8.04 -15.31
CA GLN A 358 21.05 8.94 -16.37
C GLN A 358 20.54 8.53 -17.77
N PRO A 359 20.50 7.24 -18.15
CA PRO A 359 19.96 6.82 -19.44
C PRO A 359 18.53 7.28 -19.67
N VAL A 360 17.65 7.16 -18.66
CA VAL A 360 16.26 7.60 -18.78
C VAL A 360 16.16 9.12 -18.91
N LEU A 361 17.01 9.89 -18.21
CA LEU A 361 17.02 11.35 -18.39
C LEU A 361 17.46 11.74 -19.79
N ASN A 362 18.53 11.14 -20.29
CA ASN A 362 19.04 11.43 -21.64
C ASN A 362 17.94 11.18 -22.67
N PHE A 363 17.27 10.03 -22.59
CA PHE A 363 16.13 9.70 -23.44
C PHE A 363 15.00 10.76 -23.37
N ILE A 364 14.66 11.22 -22.17
CA ILE A 364 13.62 12.24 -21.98
C ILE A 364 14.07 13.62 -22.54
N TYR A 365 15.33 14.00 -22.35
CA TYR A 365 15.88 15.27 -22.83
C TYR A 365 15.96 15.32 -24.36
N GLU A 366 16.32 14.22 -25.02
CA GLU A 366 16.36 14.12 -26.50
C GLU A 366 15.01 14.42 -27.17
N LEU A 367 13.90 14.31 -26.43
CA LEU A 367 12.55 14.56 -26.91
C LEU A 367 12.07 16.00 -26.68
N LEU A 368 12.87 16.86 -26.03
CA LEU A 368 12.58 18.28 -25.86
C LEU A 368 13.15 19.10 -27.02
N PRO A 369 12.39 20.06 -27.58
CA PRO A 369 12.85 20.90 -28.68
C PRO A 369 14.01 21.85 -28.29
N ASP A 370 14.18 22.11 -26.99
CA ASP A 370 15.20 23.02 -26.43
C ASP A 370 16.38 22.28 -25.75
N SER A 371 16.63 21.01 -26.08
CA SER A 371 17.78 20.29 -25.50
C SER A 371 19.10 20.96 -25.92
N PRO A 372 20.06 21.20 -25.00
CA PRO A 372 21.41 21.60 -25.38
C PRO A 372 22.12 20.55 -26.23
#